data_AF-T0I2N3-F1
#
_entry.id   AF-T0I2N3-F1
#
_cell.length_a   1.000
_cell.length_b   1.000
_cell.length_c   1.000
_cell.angle_alpha   90.00
_cell.angle_beta   90.00
_cell.angle_gamma   90.00
#
_symmetry.space_group_name_H-M   'P 1'
#
loop_
_entity.id
_entity.type
_entity.pdbx_description
1 polymer ?
#
loop_
_entity_poly.entity_id
_entity_poly.type
_entity_poly.pdbx_seq_one_letter_code
_entity_poly.pdbx_strand_id
1 'polypeptide(L)'
;MAHQWKAGDLARCINDCEDDGTPLGIVRGRIYRVINVFNGWDENGLPSFALNVGVIGTNGCDGFSADCFRPVLPAEPCFVEAMRSLKPRVEA
;
A
#
# COMPACT_ATOMS: atom_id res chain seq x y z
N MET A 1 -18.42 0.87 5.06
CA MET A 1 -17.55 1.72 5.90
C MET A 1 -16.14 1.61 5.33
N ALA A 2 -15.48 2.73 5.03
CA ALA A 2 -14.11 2.72 4.55
C ALA A 2 -13.19 2.14 5.64
N HIS A 3 -12.30 1.22 5.27
CA HIS A 3 -11.30 0.68 6.19
C HIS A 3 -10.44 1.83 6.74
N GLN A 4 -10.22 1.86 8.05
CA GLN A 4 -9.33 2.85 8.66
C GLN A 4 -7.89 2.39 8.48
N TRP A 5 -7.29 2.81 7.37
CA TRP A 5 -5.90 2.50 7.04
C TRP A 5 -4.95 3.06 8.09
N LYS A 6 -3.87 2.30 8.34
CA LYS A 6 -2.74 2.74 9.16
C LYS A 6 -1.41 2.22 8.60
N ALA A 7 -0.33 2.89 8.98
CA ALA A 7 1.01 2.40 8.69
C ALA A 7 1.19 0.96 9.23
N GLY A 8 1.77 0.09 8.40
CA GLY A 8 1.93 -1.33 8.68
C GLY A 8 0.80 -2.23 8.18
N ASP A 9 -0.35 -1.68 7.77
CA ASP A 9 -1.38 -2.46 7.10
C ASP A 9 -0.87 -3.06 5.79
N LEU A 10 -1.46 -4.18 5.40
CA LEU A 10 -1.24 -4.80 4.10
C LEU A 10 -2.34 -4.34 3.14
N ALA A 11 -1.92 -3.82 1.99
CA ALA A 11 -2.78 -3.31 0.94
C ALA A 11 -2.62 -4.17 -0.30
N ARG A 12 -3.70 -4.77 -0.81
CA ARG A 12 -3.69 -5.45 -2.10
C ARG A 12 -4.21 -4.50 -3.15
N CYS A 13 -3.42 -4.26 -4.18
CA CYS A 13 -3.85 -3.46 -5.32
C CYS A 13 -4.97 -4.19 -6.07
N ILE A 14 -6.10 -3.52 -6.32
CA ILE A 14 -7.29 -4.08 -6.97
C ILE A 14 -7.57 -3.50 -8.35
N ASN A 15 -7.00 -2.34 -8.65
CA ASN A 15 -7.11 -1.66 -9.94
C ASN A 15 -5.75 -1.56 -10.59
N ASP A 16 -5.71 -1.54 -11.92
CA ASP A 16 -4.53 -1.09 -12.64
C ASP A 16 -4.47 0.42 -12.44
N CYS A 17 -3.86 0.85 -11.33
CA CYS A 17 -3.67 2.27 -11.06
C CYS A 17 -2.52 2.74 -11.92
N GLU A 18 -2.84 3.02 -13.17
CA GLU A 18 -2.02 3.85 -14.02
C GLU A 18 -1.85 5.18 -13.29
N ASP A 19 -0.63 5.48 -12.90
CA ASP A 19 -0.23 6.84 -12.60
C ASP A 19 0.90 7.21 -13.56
N ASP A 20 0.73 8.38 -14.16
CA ASP A 20 1.37 8.88 -15.37
C ASP A 20 2.87 9.16 -15.17
N GLY A 21 3.68 8.11 -15.01
CA GLY A 21 5.13 8.20 -15.08
C GLY A 21 5.90 7.94 -13.78
N THR A 22 5.31 7.29 -12.77
CA THR A 22 6.10 6.81 -11.63
C THR A 22 6.82 5.48 -12.00
N PRO A 23 8.15 5.38 -11.86
CA PRO A 23 8.92 4.18 -12.22
C PRO A 23 8.65 2.95 -11.33
N LEU A 24 7.74 3.06 -10.36
CA LEU A 24 7.39 2.00 -9.40
C LEU A 24 6.08 1.27 -9.70
N GLY A 25 5.35 1.67 -10.77
CA GLY A 25 4.16 1.01 -11.35
C GLY A 25 3.47 -0.01 -10.45
N ILE A 26 2.40 0.41 -9.76
CA ILE A 26 1.66 -0.53 -8.92
C ILE A 26 1.00 -1.60 -9.77
N VAL A 27 1.29 -2.85 -9.42
CA VAL A 27 0.81 -4.03 -10.15
C VAL A 27 -0.44 -4.55 -9.48
N ARG A 28 -1.53 -4.63 -10.25
CA ARG A 28 -2.78 -5.20 -9.79
C ARG A 28 -2.58 -6.61 -9.23
N GLY A 29 -3.26 -6.88 -8.12
CA GLY A 29 -3.21 -8.16 -7.42
C GLY A 29 -2.01 -8.32 -6.49
N ARG A 30 -0.97 -7.48 -6.60
CA ARG A 30 0.19 -7.50 -5.70
C ARG A 30 -0.15 -6.91 -4.33
N ILE A 31 0.53 -7.42 -3.31
CA ILE A 31 0.41 -6.97 -1.93
C ILE A 31 1.58 -6.02 -1.62
N TYR A 32 1.23 -4.89 -1.03
CA TYR A 32 2.11 -3.83 -0.60
C TYR A 32 1.94 -3.57 0.88
N ARG A 33 2.95 -2.97 1.50
CA ARG A 33 2.84 -2.48 2.88
C ARG A 33 2.51 -1.00 2.84
N VAL A 34 1.51 -0.58 3.62
CA VAL A 34 1.24 0.84 3.87
C VAL A 34 2.38 1.39 4.72
N ILE A 35 3.16 2.31 4.15
CA ILE A 35 4.25 3.00 4.84
C ILE A 35 3.66 4.15 5.66
N ASN A 36 2.81 4.95 5.02
CA ASN A 36 2.15 6.09 5.63
C ASN A 36 0.76 6.31 5.03
N VAL A 37 -0.10 6.98 5.77
CA VAL A 37 -1.43 7.40 5.32
C VAL A 37 -1.43 8.91 5.23
N PHE A 38 -1.72 9.45 4.06
CA PHE A 38 -1.86 10.88 3.84
C PHE A 38 -3.34 11.24 3.86
N ASN A 39 -3.68 12.20 4.70
CA ASN A 39 -4.99 12.83 4.73
C ASN A 39 -4.76 14.34 4.68
N GLY A 40 -5.14 14.97 3.58
CA GLY A 40 -4.80 16.36 3.32
C GLY A 40 -5.46 16.89 2.07
N TRP A 41 -4.82 17.85 1.44
CA TRP A 41 -5.27 18.46 0.19
C TRP A 41 -4.33 18.02 -0.93
N ASP A 42 -4.89 17.70 -2.09
CA ASP A 42 -4.09 17.47 -3.30
C ASP A 42 -3.57 18.78 -3.90
N GLU A 43 -2.81 18.69 -4.99
CA GLU A 43 -2.25 19.84 -5.70
C GLU A 43 -3.30 20.83 -6.25
N ASN A 44 -4.54 20.38 -6.40
CA ASN A 44 -5.67 21.18 -6.84
C ASN A 44 -6.45 21.79 -5.67
N GLY A 45 -6.02 21.56 -4.44
CA GLY A 45 -6.72 22.02 -3.24
C GLY A 45 -8.04 21.29 -3.02
N LEU A 46 -8.13 20.01 -3.41
CA LEU A 46 -9.25 19.13 -3.07
C LEU A 46 -8.88 18.20 -1.91
N PRO A 47 -9.82 17.87 -1.00
CA PRO A 47 -9.55 16.91 0.06
C PRO A 47 -9.20 15.55 -0.56
N SER A 48 -8.07 14.99 -0.17
CA SER A 48 -7.55 13.74 -0.73
C SER A 48 -7.06 12.81 0.38
N PHE A 49 -7.27 11.52 0.14
CA PHE A 49 -6.87 10.44 1.02
C PHE A 49 -6.04 9.44 0.22
N ALA A 50 -4.75 9.39 0.51
CA ALA A 50 -3.79 8.58 -0.23
C ALA A 50 -3.00 7.66 0.70
N LEU A 51 -2.61 6.49 0.17
CA LEU A 51 -1.73 5.55 0.81
C LEU A 51 -0.35 5.67 0.18
N ASN A 52 0.65 5.96 1.00
CA ASN A 52 2.02 5.75 0.60
C ASN A 52 2.32 4.26 0.82
N VAL A 53 2.55 3.53 -0.27
CA VAL A 53 2.77 2.09 -0.23
C VAL A 53 4.12 1.73 -0.81
N GLY A 54 4.80 0.79 -0.16
CA GLY A 54 6.06 0.25 -0.62
C GLY A 54 5.95 -1.22 -0.99
N VAL A 55 6.74 -1.63 -1.99
CA VAL A 55 7.12 -3.04 -2.06
C VAL A 55 7.92 -3.35 -0.81
N ILE A 56 7.66 -4.51 -0.20
CA ILE A 56 8.37 -4.96 0.99
C ILE A 56 9.89 -4.93 0.71
N GLY A 57 10.63 -4.12 1.47
CA GLY A 57 12.08 -3.93 1.30
C GLY A 57 12.50 -2.77 0.39
N THR A 58 11.57 -1.96 -0.11
CA THR A 58 11.85 -0.74 -0.89
C THR A 58 11.41 0.51 -0.12
N ASN A 59 12.20 1.59 -0.22
CA ASN A 59 11.89 2.90 0.36
C ASN A 59 11.16 3.83 -0.63
N GLY A 60 10.42 3.27 -1.59
CA GLY A 60 9.63 4.07 -2.55
C GLY A 60 8.56 4.87 -1.81
N CYS A 61 8.48 6.18 -2.08
CA CYS A 61 7.66 7.14 -1.33
C CYS A 61 6.50 7.72 -2.15
N ASP A 62 5.99 6.99 -3.14
CA ASP A 62 4.90 7.49 -3.97
C ASP A 62 3.55 7.28 -3.28
N GLY A 63 2.72 8.31 -3.29
CA GLY A 63 1.37 8.29 -2.72
C GLY A 63 0.35 7.88 -3.77
N PHE A 64 -0.47 6.88 -3.48
CA PHE A 64 -1.48 6.35 -4.39
C PHE A 64 -2.86 6.51 -3.78
N SER A 65 -3.88 6.76 -4.60
CA SER A 65 -5.27 6.83 -4.12
C SER A 65 -5.64 5.58 -3.34
N ALA A 66 -6.24 5.72 -2.16
CA ALA A 66 -6.60 4.55 -1.35
C ALA A 66 -7.63 3.63 -2.02
N ASP A 67 -8.43 4.17 -2.95
CA ASP A 67 -9.44 3.42 -3.70
C ASP A 67 -8.83 2.40 -4.68
N CYS A 68 -7.52 2.52 -4.95
CA CYS A 68 -6.74 1.52 -5.68
C CYS A 68 -6.51 0.22 -4.91
N PHE A 69 -6.81 0.20 -3.61
CA PHE A 69 -6.44 -0.90 -2.73
C PHE A 69 -7.61 -1.41 -1.92
N ARG A 70 -7.54 -2.71 -1.61
CA ARG A 70 -8.31 -3.30 -0.52
C ARG A 70 -7.39 -3.70 0.62
N PRO A 71 -7.84 -3.66 1.88
CA PRO A 71 -7.09 -4.22 2.99
C PRO A 71 -6.94 -5.74 2.80
N VAL A 72 -5.79 -6.27 3.22
CA VAL A 72 -5.58 -7.71 3.39
C VAL A 72 -5.75 -8.04 4.87
N LEU A 73 -6.77 -8.83 5.20
CA LEU A 73 -7.12 -9.14 6.58
C LEU A 73 -6.36 -10.38 7.10
N PRO A 74 -6.14 -10.51 8.42
CA PRO A 74 -5.43 -11.65 9.01
C PRO A 74 -6.02 -13.03 8.69
N ALA A 75 -7.31 -13.10 8.36
CA ALA A 75 -7.99 -14.34 7.97
C ALA A 75 -7.65 -14.80 6.54
N GLU A 76 -7.01 -13.95 5.73
CA GLU A 76 -6.67 -14.29 4.34
C GLU A 76 -5.35 -15.07 4.27
N PRO A 77 -5.25 -16.15 3.47
CA PRO A 77 -4.02 -16.95 3.34
C PRO A 77 -2.79 -16.12 2.92
N CYS A 78 -3.00 -15.15 2.03
CA CYS A 78 -1.94 -14.27 1.55
C CYS A 78 -1.40 -13.31 2.61
N PHE A 79 -2.12 -13.11 3.73
CA PHE A 79 -1.63 -12.33 4.86
C PHE A 79 -0.43 -13.01 5.52
N VAL A 80 -0.51 -14.32 5.76
CA VAL A 80 0.55 -15.08 6.45
C VAL A 80 1.81 -15.14 5.59
N GLU A 81 1.66 -15.31 4.28
CA GLU A 81 2.78 -15.31 3.33
C GLU A 81 3.47 -13.94 3.28
N ALA A 82 2.69 -12.86 3.18
CA ALA A 82 3.22 -11.50 3.24
C ALA A 82 3.93 -11.24 4.57
N MET A 83 3.34 -11.62 5.70
CA MET A 83 3.96 -11.46 7.03
C MET A 83 5.23 -12.30 7.22
N ARG A 84 5.32 -13.49 6.61
CA ARG A 84 6.56 -14.29 6.59
C ARG A 84 7.66 -13.58 5.81
N SER A 85 7.33 -12.95 4.68
CA SER A 85 8.29 -12.15 3.92
C SER A 85 8.71 -10.85 4.61
N LEU A 86 7.93 -10.39 5.60
CA LEU A 86 8.19 -9.19 6.40
C LEU A 86 9.09 -9.41 7.62
N LYS A 87 9.27 -10.66 8.08
CA LYS A 87 10.17 -10.91 9.21
C LYS A 87 11.59 -10.50 8.82
N PRO A 88 12.30 -9.69 9.63
CA PRO A 88 13.73 -9.50 9.41
C PRO A 88 14.35 -10.88 9.37
N ARG A 89 15.16 -11.15 8.33
CA ARG A 89 16.08 -12.28 8.38
C ARG A 89 16.93 -12.04 9.61
N VAL A 90 16.66 -12.80 10.67
CA VAL A 90 17.52 -12.82 11.85
C VAL A 90 18.88 -13.24 11.31
N GLU A 91 19.83 -12.29 11.28
CA GLU A 91 21.22 -12.62 10.99
C GLU A 91 21.67 -13.58 12.10
N ALA A 92 22.08 -14.78 11.67
CA ALA A 92 22.64 -15.82 12.52
C ALA A 92 24.12 -15.56 12.78
#